data_AF-A0A2E5AXL8-F1
#
_entry.id   AF-A0A2E5AXL8-F1
#
_cell.length_a   1.000
_cell.length_b   1.000
_cell.length_c   1.000
_cell.angle_alpha   90.00
_cell.angle_beta   90.00
_cell.angle_gamma   90.00
#
_symmetry.space_group_name_H-M   'P 1'
#
loop_
_entity.id
_entity.type
_entity.pdbx_description
1 polymer ?
#
loop_
_entity_poly.entity_id
_entity_poly.type
_entity_poly.pdbx_seq_one_letter_code
_entity_poly.pdbx_strand_id
1 'polypeptide(L)' 'MFSDKANKIFAEVINKYHEINTVDQAFSNPYDKDSQLIEHLLYRKCWIDTVQWHYED' A
#
# COMPACT_ATOMS: atom_id res chain seq x y z
N MET A 1 -3.62 4.73 -18.48
CA MET A 1 -2.14 4.78 -18.51
C MET A 1 -1.59 3.95 -17.34
N PHE A 2 -0.35 3.44 -17.38
CA PHE A 2 0.23 2.68 -16.25
C PHE A 2 0.24 3.50 -14.96
N SER A 3 0.57 4.79 -15.06
CA SER A 3 0.59 5.71 -13.92
C SER A 3 -0.77 5.86 -13.24
N ASP A 4 -1.88 5.84 -13.99
CA ASP A 4 -3.23 5.90 -13.39
C ASP A 4 -3.52 4.68 -12.51
N LYS A 5 -3.01 3.51 -12.91
CA LYS A 5 -3.15 2.28 -12.14
C LYS A 5 -2.33 2.34 -10.86
N ALA A 6 -1.07 2.78 -10.96
CA ALA A 6 -0.20 2.97 -9.80
C ALA A 6 -0.79 3.97 -8.79
N ASN A 7 -1.29 5.11 -9.27
CA ASN A 7 -1.91 6.13 -8.41
C ASN A 7 -3.13 5.60 -7.66
N LYS A 8 -3.96 4.76 -8.32
CA LYS A 8 -5.10 4.11 -7.66
C LYS A 8 -4.65 3.16 -6.54
N ILE A 9 -3.62 2.36 -6.77
CA ILE A 9 -3.06 1.43 -5.77
C ILE A 9 -2.51 2.21 -4.57
N PHE A 10 -1.79 3.30 -4.81
CA PHE A 10 -1.24 4.12 -3.73
C PHE A 10 -2.35 4.77 -2.89
N ALA A 11 -3.38 5.33 -3.53
CA ALA A 11 -4.54 5.86 -2.82
C ALA A 11 -5.27 4.79 -2.00
N GLU A 12 -5.41 3.57 -2.55
CA GLU A 12 -6.01 2.44 -1.85
C GLU A 12 -5.23 2.06 -0.59
N VAL A 13 -3.91 1.93 -0.69
CA VAL A 13 -3.03 1.64 0.44
C VAL A 13 -3.15 2.69 1.54
N ILE A 14 -3.03 3.96 1.16
CA ILE A 14 -3.10 5.09 2.09
C ILE A 14 -4.44 5.09 2.80
N ASN A 15 -5.55 5.02 2.06
CA ASN A 15 -6.89 4.99 2.65
C ASN A 15 -7.06 3.79 3.59
N LYS A 16 -6.55 2.61 3.19
CA LYS A 16 -6.68 1.39 3.99
C LYS A 16 -5.88 1.44 5.28
N TYR A 17 -4.67 2.00 5.25
CA TYR A 17 -3.86 2.22 6.45
C TYR A 17 -4.57 3.17 7.43
N HIS A 18 -5.14 4.27 6.91
CA HIS A 18 -5.81 5.27 7.74
C HIS A 18 -7.18 4.83 8.30
N GLU A 19 -7.67 3.63 7.96
CA GLU A 19 -8.86 3.08 8.64
C GLU A 19 -8.57 2.73 10.10
N ILE A 20 -7.39 2.18 10.41
CA ILE A 20 -6.98 1.84 11.79
C ILE A 20 -5.98 2.87 12.34
N ASN A 21 -5.18 3.50 11.47
CA ASN A 21 -4.24 4.57 11.85
C ASN A 21 -3.23 4.15 12.93
N THR A 22 -2.66 2.95 12.80
CA THR A 22 -1.65 2.47 13.73
C THR A 22 -0.54 1.71 13.02
N VAL A 23 0.69 1.90 13.47
CA VAL A 23 1.90 1.27 12.91
C VAL A 23 1.97 -0.24 13.16
N ASP A 24 1.28 -0.74 14.20
CA ASP A 24 1.24 -2.17 14.56
C ASP A 24 0.21 -2.96 13.73
N GLN A 25 -0.43 -2.32 12.74
CA GLN A 25 -1.44 -2.98 11.91
C GLN A 25 -0.83 -4.14 11.09
N ALA A 26 -1.53 -5.27 11.10
CA ALA A 26 -1.17 -6.41 10.26
C ALA A 26 -1.24 -6.05 8.76
N PHE A 27 -0.18 -6.38 8.03
CA PHE A 27 -0.12 -6.19 6.59
C PHE A 27 -0.85 -7.30 5.84
N SER A 28 -1.76 -6.93 4.94
CA SER A 28 -2.39 -7.82 3.98
C SER A 28 -2.37 -7.17 2.60
N ASN A 29 -2.00 -7.95 1.57
CA ASN A 29 -1.95 -7.47 0.20
C ASN A 29 -3.11 -8.09 -0.60
N PRO A 30 -4.01 -7.30 -1.19
CA PRO A 30 -5.12 -7.83 -1.98
C PRO A 30 -4.67 -8.34 -3.36
N TYR A 31 -3.47 -7.98 -3.82
CA TYR A 31 -2.94 -8.37 -5.11
C TYR A 31 -2.13 -9.66 -5.00
N ASP A 32 -2.42 -10.62 -5.86
CA ASP A 32 -1.71 -11.90 -5.91
C ASP A 32 -0.29 -11.74 -6.47
N LYS A 33 0.69 -12.38 -5.83
CA LYS A 33 2.11 -12.21 -6.17
C LYS A 33 2.51 -12.85 -7.50
N ASP A 34 1.78 -13.87 -7.94
CA ASP A 34 2.14 -14.69 -9.11
C ASP A 34 1.41 -14.20 -10.37
N SER A 35 0.19 -13.68 -10.23
CA SER A 35 -0.65 -13.17 -11.32
C SER A 35 -0.72 -11.64 -11.43
N GLN A 36 -0.44 -10.91 -10.34
CA GLN A 36 -0.53 -9.45 -10.25
C GLN A 36 0.75 -8.84 -9.65
N LEU A 37 1.90 -9.33 -10.11
CA LEU A 37 3.21 -9.05 -9.51
C LEU A 37 3.50 -7.54 -9.35
N ILE A 38 3.21 -6.73 -10.37
CA ILE A 38 3.53 -5.29 -10.31
C ILE A 38 2.64 -4.59 -9.28
N GLU A 39 1.34 -4.88 -9.26
CA GLU A 39 0.40 -4.30 -8.30
C GLU A 39 0.73 -4.75 -6.88
N HIS A 40 1.08 -6.03 -6.71
CA HIS A 40 1.54 -6.59 -5.44
C HIS A 40 2.75 -5.83 -4.90
N LEU A 41 3.77 -5.58 -5.73
CA LEU A 41 4.97 -4.85 -5.34
C LEU A 41 4.67 -3.39 -5.02
N LEU A 42 3.87 -2.71 -5.84
CA LEU A 42 3.49 -1.31 -5.61
C LEU A 42 2.68 -1.12 -4.32
N TYR A 43 1.72 -2.01 -4.05
CA TYR A 43 0.92 -1.98 -2.82
C TYR A 43 1.82 -2.14 -1.59
N ARG A 44 2.71 -3.14 -1.60
CA ARG A 44 3.63 -3.41 -0.50
C ARG A 44 4.59 -2.25 -0.26
N LYS A 45 5.16 -1.67 -1.32
CA LYS A 45 6.08 -0.54 -1.22
C LYS A 45 5.38 0.67 -0.60
N CYS A 46 4.19 1.02 -1.10
CA CYS A 46 3.43 2.16 -0.58
C CYS A 46 2.99 1.92 0.88
N TRP A 47 2.72 0.68 1.28
CA TRP A 47 2.36 0.36 2.66
C TRP A 47 3.51 0.66 3.61
N ILE A 48 4.71 0.17 3.26
CA ILE A 48 5.93 0.41 4.02
C ILE A 48 6.21 1.91 4.12
N ASP A 49 6.08 2.66 3.02
CA ASP A 49 6.25 4.11 3.05
C ASP A 49 5.25 4.77 4.00
N THR A 50 3.97 4.38 3.93
CA THR A 50 2.92 5.00 4.75
C THR A 50 3.20 4.78 6.24
N VAL A 51 3.62 3.58 6.61
CA VAL A 51 4.04 3.26 7.99
C VAL A 51 5.29 4.07 8.37
N GLN A 52 6.28 4.19 7.48
CA GLN A 52 7.50 4.93 7.76
C GLN A 52 7.22 6.42 8.00
N TRP A 53 6.39 7.05 7.16
CA TRP A 53 5.96 8.43 7.35
C TRP A 53 5.25 8.63 8.69
N HIS A 54 4.45 7.67 9.15
CA HIS A 54 3.79 7.73 10.45
C HIS A 54 4.80 7.66 11.62
N TYR A 55 5.94 6.96 11.47
CA TYR A 55 7.00 6.95 12.48
C TYR A 55 7.87 8.22 12.46
N GLU A 56 7.98 8.87 11.30
CA GLU A 56 8.75 10.10 11.13
C GLU A 56 8.00 11.35 11.62
N ASP A 57 6.67 11.29 11.72
CA ASP A 57 5.79 12.31 12.32
C ASP A 57 5.72 12.15 13.85
#